data_AF-A0A5M3MAB3-F1
#
_entry.id   AF-A0A5M3MAB3-F1
#
_cell.length_a   1.000
_cell.length_b   1.000
_cell.length_c   1.000
_cell.angle_alpha   90.00
_cell.angle_beta   90.00
_cell.angle_gamma   90.00
#
_symmetry.space_group_name_H-M   'P 1'
#
loop_
_entity.id
_entity.type
_entity.pdbx_description
1 polymer ?
#
loop_
_entity_poly.entity_id
_entity_poly.type
_entity_poly.pdbx_seq_one_letter_code
_entity_poly.pdbx_strand_id
1 'polypeptide(L)'
;MPLVVPALRLFMVFMNVYDTFKTLKPPQVSSKRSGRSSIRATTQRKRDLKGCMAIWIVWSVFAAYEKTLDGMVGFVTPFYSEIKSFIIIFLLVTRAKGAEPIFLHVIRPLIKPYTPIVDSFLDIGRVIGDIAFGILKSPFSAAYNWWH
;
A
#
# COMPACT_ATOMS: atom_id res chain seq x y z
N MET A 1 -13.13 19.62 12.41
CA MET A 1 -14.08 18.50 12.22
C MET A 1 -13.51 17.19 12.77
N PRO A 2 -13.68 16.88 14.07
CA PRO A 2 -13.01 15.75 14.73
C PRO A 2 -13.47 14.36 14.26
N LEU A 3 -14.64 14.26 13.61
CA LEU A 3 -15.21 12.97 13.17
C LEU A 3 -15.08 12.72 11.67
N VAL A 4 -15.20 13.77 10.84
CA VAL A 4 -15.27 13.64 9.39
C VAL A 4 -13.95 13.12 8.80
N VAL A 5 -12.82 13.71 9.19
CA VAL A 5 -11.51 13.31 8.66
C VAL A 5 -11.18 11.86 9.04
N PRO A 6 -11.27 11.42 10.32
CA PRO A 6 -11.02 10.03 10.68
C PRO A 6 -11.95 9.03 9.99
N ALA A 7 -13.24 9.36 9.82
CA ALA A 7 -14.18 8.51 9.11
C ALA A 7 -13.79 8.34 7.63
N LEU A 8 -13.40 9.42 6.96
CA LEU A 8 -12.89 9.38 5.58
C LEU A 8 -11.60 8.54 5.47
N ARG A 9 -10.69 8.64 6.46
CA ARG A 9 -9.49 7.80 6.49
C ARG A 9 -9.82 6.32 6.63
N LEU A 10 -10.71 5.97 7.57
CA LEU A 10 -11.13 4.59 7.78
C LEU A 10 -11.74 4.02 6.50
N PHE A 11 -12.62 4.79 5.85
CA PHE A 11 -13.24 4.40 4.59
C PHE A 11 -12.21 4.23 3.46
N MET A 12 -11.24 5.14 3.36
CA MET A 12 -10.18 5.04 2.35
C MET A 12 -9.30 3.81 2.57
N VAL A 13 -8.91 3.52 3.81
CA VAL A 13 -8.16 2.30 4.15
C VAL A 13 -8.98 1.06 3.83
N PHE A 14 -10.27 1.04 4.20
CA PHE A 14 -11.17 -0.08 3.89
C PHE A 14 -11.25 -0.34 2.38
N MET A 15 -11.43 0.71 1.57
CA MET A 15 -11.44 0.60 0.11
C MET A 15 -10.10 0.10 -0.44
N ASN A 16 -8.98 0.61 0.07
CA ASN A 16 -7.66 0.17 -0.35
C ASN A 16 -7.41 -1.31 -0.04
N VAL A 17 -7.83 -1.77 1.14
CA VAL A 17 -7.77 -3.19 1.53
C VAL A 17 -8.68 -4.03 0.62
N TYR A 18 -9.90 -3.58 0.35
CA TYR A 18 -10.85 -4.28 -0.52
C TYR A 18 -10.31 -4.45 -1.95
N ASP A 19 -9.74 -3.40 -2.54
CA ASP A 19 -9.17 -3.49 -3.89
C ASP A 19 -7.89 -4.30 -3.94
N THR A 20 -7.07 -4.25 -2.89
CA THR A 20 -5.91 -5.14 -2.76
C THR A 20 -6.38 -6.60 -2.74
N PHE A 21 -7.38 -6.92 -1.94
CA PHE A 21 -7.97 -8.26 -1.89
C PHE A 21 -8.53 -8.70 -3.26
N LYS A 22 -9.24 -7.81 -3.95
CA LYS A 22 -9.81 -8.11 -5.28
C LYS A 22 -8.74 -8.33 -6.34
N THR A 23 -7.69 -7.51 -6.36
CA THR A 23 -6.61 -7.57 -7.36
C THR A 23 -5.62 -8.72 -7.13
N LEU A 24 -5.47 -9.16 -5.88
CA LEU A 24 -4.63 -10.31 -5.55
C LEU A 24 -5.21 -11.64 -6.01
N LYS A 25 -6.53 -11.74 -6.23
CA LYS A 25 -7.16 -12.98 -6.71
C LYS A 25 -6.55 -13.42 -8.05
N PRO A 26 -6.16 -14.70 -8.19
CA PRO A 26 -5.59 -15.20 -9.44
C PRO A 26 -6.64 -15.14 -10.56
N PRO A 27 -6.21 -14.89 -11.82
CA PRO A 27 -7.13 -14.88 -12.95
C PRO A 27 -7.75 -16.28 -13.13
N GLN A 28 -9.05 -16.32 -13.46
CA GLN A 28 -9.74 -17.58 -13.71
C GLN A 28 -9.03 -18.39 -14.80
N VAL A 29 -8.72 -19.63 -14.49
CA VAL A 29 -8.14 -20.60 -15.43
C VAL A 29 -9.25 -21.24 -16.23
N SER A 30 -9.11 -21.24 -17.55
CA SER A 30 -10.11 -21.81 -18.44
C SER A 30 -9.90 -23.31 -18.58
N SER A 31 -10.95 -24.10 -18.31
CA SER A 31 -10.98 -25.55 -18.58
C SER A 31 -10.72 -25.86 -20.07
N LYS A 32 -11.20 -24.99 -20.97
CA LYS A 32 -10.98 -25.12 -22.42
C LYS A 32 -9.52 -24.88 -22.86
N ARG A 33 -8.68 -24.29 -22.00
CA ARG A 33 -7.30 -23.91 -22.36
C ARG A 33 -6.25 -24.65 -21.53
N SER A 34 -6.51 -25.92 -21.23
CA SER A 34 -5.58 -26.79 -20.49
C SER A 34 -5.10 -26.15 -19.17
N GLY A 35 -6.00 -25.45 -18.47
CA GLY A 35 -5.68 -24.80 -17.19
C GLY A 35 -4.78 -23.57 -17.28
N ARG A 36 -4.51 -23.01 -18.48
CA ARG A 36 -3.73 -21.76 -18.63
C ARG A 36 -4.64 -20.53 -18.60
N SER A 37 -4.22 -19.49 -17.87
CA SER A 37 -4.89 -18.19 -17.87
C SER A 37 -4.64 -17.43 -19.17
N SER A 38 -5.58 -16.57 -19.57
CA SER A 38 -5.41 -15.72 -20.75
C SER A 38 -4.28 -14.70 -20.52
N ILE A 39 -3.38 -14.55 -21.50
CA ILE A 39 -2.30 -13.54 -21.49
C ILE A 39 -2.87 -12.15 -21.18
N ARG A 40 -4.02 -11.79 -21.77
CA ARG A 40 -4.71 -10.52 -21.54
C ARG A 40 -5.13 -10.35 -20.07
N ALA A 41 -5.65 -11.40 -19.44
CA ALA A 41 -6.06 -11.36 -18.04
C ALA A 41 -4.86 -11.18 -17.10
N THR A 42 -3.73 -11.85 -17.40
CA THR A 42 -2.49 -11.70 -16.64
C THR A 42 -1.90 -10.29 -16.79
N THR A 43 -1.87 -9.74 -18.00
CA THR A 43 -1.39 -8.36 -18.26
C THR A 43 -2.29 -7.33 -17.59
N GLN A 44 -3.61 -7.52 -17.64
CA GLN A 44 -4.57 -6.63 -16.99
C GLN A 44 -4.38 -6.62 -15.46
N ARG A 45 -4.26 -7.80 -14.84
CA ARG A 45 -3.97 -7.93 -13.41
C ARG A 45 -2.66 -7.23 -13.02
N LYS A 46 -1.62 -7.35 -13.83
CA LYS A 46 -0.33 -6.69 -13.56
C LYS A 46 -0.45 -5.16 -13.60
N ARG A 47 -1.29 -4.61 -14.48
CA ARG A 47 -1.60 -3.17 -14.51
C ARG A 47 -2.41 -2.76 -13.27
N ASP A 48 -3.44 -3.52 -12.94
CA ASP A 48 -4.33 -3.19 -11.82
C ASP A 48 -3.58 -3.27 -10.47
N LEU A 49 -2.62 -4.20 -10.36
CA LEU A 49 -1.73 -4.29 -9.20
C LEU A 49 -0.81 -3.06 -9.05
N LYS A 50 -0.27 -2.53 -10.17
CA LYS A 50 0.53 -1.30 -10.16
C LYS A 50 -0.30 -0.10 -9.70
N GLY A 51 -1.52 0.02 -10.22
CA GLY A 51 -2.45 1.08 -9.79
C GLY A 51 -2.79 0.97 -8.30
N CYS A 52 -3.03 -0.25 -7.81
CA CYS A 52 -3.28 -0.50 -6.38
C CYS A 52 -2.07 -0.09 -5.51
N MET A 53 -0.85 -0.42 -5.93
CA MET A 53 0.36 0.01 -5.21
C MET A 53 0.54 1.54 -5.23
N ALA A 54 0.25 2.20 -6.35
CA ALA A 54 0.33 3.65 -6.44
C ALA A 54 -0.60 4.32 -5.42
N ILE A 55 -1.83 3.81 -5.25
CA ILE A 55 -2.77 4.33 -4.24
C ILE A 55 -2.20 4.18 -2.83
N TRP A 56 -1.63 3.02 -2.49
CA TRP A 56 -1.01 2.79 -1.18
C TRP A 56 0.14 3.75 -0.91
N ILE A 57 1.01 3.97 -1.89
CA ILE A 57 2.16 4.86 -1.75
C ILE A 57 1.68 6.30 -1.55
N VAL A 58 0.77 6.79 -2.40
CA VAL A 58 0.23 8.16 -2.29
C VAL A 58 -0.47 8.35 -0.94
N TRP A 59 -1.26 7.36 -0.50
CA TRP A 59 -1.91 7.38 0.81
C TRP A 59 -0.91 7.45 1.96
N SER A 60 0.17 6.67 1.89
CA SER A 60 1.20 6.62 2.93
C SER A 60 1.96 7.94 3.04
N VAL A 61 2.28 8.56 1.91
CA VAL A 61 2.90 9.88 1.85
C VAL A 61 1.95 10.94 2.41
N PHE A 62 0.67 10.91 2.03
CA PHE A 62 -0.33 11.83 2.57
C PHE A 62 -0.48 11.70 4.08
N ALA A 63 -0.59 10.46 4.60
CA ALA A 63 -0.71 10.21 6.03
C ALA A 63 0.54 10.65 6.82
N ALA A 64 1.74 10.47 6.25
CA ALA A 64 2.98 10.94 6.86
C ALA A 64 3.03 12.47 6.91
N TYR A 65 2.70 13.13 5.80
CA TYR A 65 2.67 14.58 5.70
C TYR A 65 1.65 15.22 6.62
N GLU A 66 0.48 14.58 6.75
CA GLU A 66 -0.56 15.05 7.65
C GLU A 66 -0.08 15.03 9.11
N LYS A 67 0.60 13.96 9.54
CA LYS A 67 1.16 13.85 10.89
C LYS A 67 2.23 14.90 11.17
N THR A 68 3.08 15.23 10.19
CA THR A 68 4.14 16.21 10.37
C THR A 68 3.64 17.65 10.30
N LEU A 69 2.72 17.94 9.39
CA LEU A 69 2.20 19.29 9.19
C LEU A 69 1.08 19.70 10.13
N ASP A 70 0.27 18.78 10.66
CA ASP A 70 -0.75 19.13 11.66
C ASP A 70 -0.12 19.87 12.86
N GLY A 71 1.09 19.47 13.25
CA GLY A 71 1.83 20.12 14.33
C GLY A 71 2.45 21.48 13.96
N MET A 72 2.80 21.70 12.68
CA MET A 72 3.52 22.91 12.24
C MET A 72 2.60 24.00 11.68
N VAL A 73 1.57 23.61 10.92
CA VAL A 73 0.75 24.53 10.11
C VAL A 73 -0.64 24.75 10.72
N GLY A 74 -1.08 23.87 11.63
CA GLY A 74 -2.39 23.94 12.29
C GLY A 74 -2.64 25.22 13.08
N PHE A 75 -1.59 25.94 13.49
CA PHE A 75 -1.70 27.21 14.21
C PHE A 75 -1.88 28.42 13.27
N VAL A 76 -1.41 28.35 12.03
CA VAL A 76 -1.24 29.53 11.15
C VAL A 76 -2.36 29.68 10.13
N THR A 77 -2.99 28.58 9.68
CA THR A 77 -3.92 28.62 8.53
C THR A 77 -5.38 28.33 8.93
N PRO A 78 -6.28 29.33 8.91
CA PRO A 78 -7.71 29.05 9.01
C PRO A 78 -8.16 28.22 7.79
N PHE A 79 -9.05 27.24 7.98
CA PHE A 79 -9.56 26.29 6.95
C PHE A 79 -8.66 25.10 6.57
N TYR A 80 -7.53 24.86 7.25
CA TYR A 80 -6.67 23.70 6.97
C TYR A 80 -7.43 22.34 7.04
N SER A 81 -8.41 22.23 7.95
CA SER A 81 -9.21 21.01 8.10
C SER A 81 -10.13 20.71 6.91
N GLU A 82 -10.59 21.73 6.19
CA GLU A 82 -11.46 21.56 5.03
C GLU A 82 -10.66 21.21 3.78
N ILE A 83 -9.51 21.87 3.57
CA ILE A 83 -8.61 21.54 2.46
C ILE A 83 -8.19 20.06 2.54
N LYS A 84 -7.90 19.59 3.75
CA LYS A 84 -7.58 18.20 4.04
C LYS A 84 -8.71 17.24 3.66
N SER A 85 -9.97 17.56 4.01
CA SER A 85 -11.11 16.71 3.67
C SER A 85 -11.33 16.65 2.16
N PHE A 86 -11.16 17.78 1.45
CA PHE A 86 -11.21 17.82 -0.01
C PHE A 86 -10.13 16.96 -0.68
N ILE A 87 -8.90 16.98 -0.17
CA ILE A 87 -7.82 16.15 -0.71
C ILE A 87 -8.14 14.66 -0.55
N ILE A 88 -8.65 14.24 0.62
CA ILE A 88 -9.02 12.85 0.86
C ILE A 88 -10.18 12.44 -0.04
N ILE A 89 -11.20 13.28 -0.18
CA ILE A 89 -12.34 13.04 -1.07
C ILE A 89 -11.87 12.93 -2.53
N PHE A 90 -10.97 13.82 -2.97
CA PHE A 90 -10.39 13.77 -4.31
C PHE A 90 -9.64 12.46 -4.56
N LEU A 91 -8.83 12.01 -3.60
CA LEU A 91 -8.13 10.73 -3.66
C LEU A 91 -9.09 9.53 -3.69
N LEU A 92 -10.19 9.61 -2.94
CA LEU A 92 -11.22 8.58 -2.85
C LEU A 92 -12.03 8.47 -4.15
N VAL A 93 -12.29 9.59 -4.83
CA VAL A 93 -13.00 9.62 -6.12
C VAL A 93 -12.09 9.19 -7.28
N THR A 94 -10.88 9.75 -7.37
CA THR A 94 -9.99 9.53 -8.53
C THR A 94 -9.23 8.20 -8.47
N ARG A 95 -9.00 7.68 -7.26
CA ARG A 95 -8.43 6.35 -7.01
C ARG A 95 -7.17 6.07 -7.84
N ALA A 96 -7.09 4.91 -8.48
CA ALA A 96 -5.95 4.50 -9.29
C ALA A 96 -5.63 5.50 -10.42
N LYS A 97 -6.67 6.05 -11.08
CA LYS A 97 -6.49 6.98 -12.21
C LYS A 97 -5.87 8.32 -11.78
N GLY A 98 -6.11 8.77 -10.55
CA GLY A 98 -5.47 9.96 -9.97
C GLY A 98 -4.15 9.66 -9.28
N ALA A 99 -4.04 8.53 -8.59
CA ALA A 99 -2.84 8.16 -7.84
C ALA A 99 -1.66 7.80 -8.75
N GLU A 100 -1.90 7.16 -9.89
CA GLU A 100 -0.84 6.81 -10.85
C GLU A 100 -0.04 8.02 -11.37
N PRO A 101 -0.65 9.09 -11.92
CA PRO A 101 0.09 10.25 -12.40
C PRO A 101 0.80 10.98 -11.25
N ILE A 102 0.19 11.08 -10.06
CA ILE A 102 0.81 11.68 -8.87
C ILE A 102 2.07 10.89 -8.49
N PHE A 103 1.97 9.56 -8.47
CA PHE A 103 3.10 8.70 -8.19
C PHE A 103 4.21 8.88 -9.22
N LEU A 104 3.88 8.85 -10.52
CA LEU A 104 4.88 8.90 -11.59
C LEU A 104 5.57 10.26 -11.72
N HIS A 105 4.86 11.37 -11.52
CA HIS A 105 5.39 12.71 -11.75
C HIS A 105 5.92 13.39 -10.49
N VAL A 106 5.38 13.08 -9.31
CA VAL A 106 5.75 13.76 -8.07
C VAL A 106 6.60 12.84 -7.19
N ILE A 107 6.05 11.68 -6.83
CA ILE A 107 6.67 10.82 -5.81
C ILE A 107 7.90 10.09 -6.37
N ARG A 108 7.79 9.53 -7.58
CA ARG A 108 8.87 8.76 -8.21
C ARG A 108 10.17 9.54 -8.37
N PRO A 109 10.21 10.78 -8.90
CA PRO A 109 11.47 11.52 -8.99
C PRO A 109 12.06 11.85 -7.62
N LEU A 110 11.23 12.07 -6.60
CA LEU A 110 11.69 12.31 -5.22
C LEU A 110 12.30 11.06 -4.59
N ILE A 111 11.72 9.87 -4.82
CA ILE A 111 12.20 8.61 -4.23
C ILE A 111 13.35 7.98 -5.01
N LYS A 112 13.42 8.18 -6.34
CA LYS A 112 14.46 7.58 -7.20
C LYS A 112 15.89 7.71 -6.66
N PRO A 113 16.38 8.88 -6.19
CA PRO A 113 17.74 8.97 -5.65
C PRO A 113 17.95 8.16 -4.36
N TYR A 114 16.90 7.91 -3.59
CA TYR A 114 16.96 7.18 -2.32
C TYR A 114 16.65 5.68 -2.47
N THR A 115 16.41 5.20 -3.69
CA THR A 115 16.08 3.79 -3.95
C THR A 115 17.13 2.82 -3.37
N PRO A 116 18.45 3.06 -3.51
CA PRO A 116 19.46 2.15 -2.94
C PRO A 116 19.37 2.05 -1.41
N ILE A 117 19.06 3.16 -0.75
CA ILE A 117 18.92 3.23 0.71
C ILE A 117 17.66 2.47 1.13
N VAL A 118 16.54 2.70 0.42
CA VAL A 118 15.27 2.00 0.69
C VAL A 118 15.42 0.50 0.50
N ASP A 119 16.06 0.06 -0.59
CA ASP A 119 16.32 -1.36 -0.85
C ASP A 119 17.20 -1.97 0.25
N SER A 120 18.23 -1.24 0.71
CA SER A 120 19.08 -1.69 1.82
C SER A 120 18.30 -1.87 3.13
N PHE A 121 17.40 -0.94 3.46
CA PHE A 121 16.53 -1.07 4.64
C PHE A 121 15.56 -2.25 4.52
N LEU A 122 15.03 -2.51 3.32
CA LEU A 122 14.17 -3.66 3.07
C LEU A 122 14.92 -4.98 3.22
N ASP A 123 16.16 -5.05 2.73
CA ASP A 123 17.02 -6.23 2.87
C ASP A 123 17.35 -6.50 4.34
N ILE A 124 17.68 -5.47 5.12
CA ILE A 124 17.88 -5.60 6.57
C ILE A 124 16.60 -6.11 7.24
N GLY A 125 15.45 -5.51 6.92
CA GLY A 125 14.16 -5.94 7.46
C GLY A 125 13.84 -7.40 7.12
N ARG A 126 14.18 -7.85 5.92
CA ARG A 126 14.04 -9.24 5.48
C ARG A 126 14.91 -10.18 6.31
N VAL A 127 16.19 -9.86 6.49
CA VAL A 127 17.11 -10.67 7.29
C VAL A 127 16.62 -10.77 8.74
N ILE A 128 16.17 -9.66 9.33
CA ILE A 128 15.59 -9.65 10.68
C ILE A 128 14.34 -10.54 10.73
N GLY A 129 13.46 -10.43 9.72
CA GLY A 129 12.28 -11.27 9.60
C GLY A 129 12.60 -12.75 9.54
N ASP A 130 13.55 -13.14 8.67
CA ASP A 130 13.98 -14.54 8.51
C ASP A 130 14.56 -15.11 9.81
N ILE A 131 15.34 -14.31 10.55
CA ILE A 131 15.86 -14.68 11.88
C ILE A 131 14.71 -14.84 12.89
N ALA A 132 13.79 -13.89 12.95
CA ALA A 132 12.65 -13.93 13.88
C ALA A 132 11.75 -15.16 13.63
N PHE A 133 11.44 -15.45 12.36
CA PHE A 133 10.70 -16.65 11.97
C PHE A 133 11.47 -17.93 12.28
N GLY A 134 12.79 -17.94 12.09
CA GLY A 134 13.65 -19.07 12.46
C GLY A 134 13.62 -19.37 13.95
N ILE A 135 13.76 -18.34 14.80
CA ILE A 135 13.68 -18.47 16.26
C ILE A 135 12.29 -18.96 16.67
N LEU A 136 11.23 -18.39 16.11
CA LEU A 136 9.86 -18.79 16.43
C LEU A 136 9.58 -20.25 16.05
N LYS A 137 10.16 -20.72 14.93
CA LYS A 137 10.00 -22.10 14.45
C LYS A 137 10.88 -23.11 15.19
N SER A 138 12.03 -22.68 15.73
CA SER A 138 13.00 -23.54 16.43
C SER A 138 12.41 -24.42 17.55
N PRO A 139 11.61 -23.90 18.51
CA PRO A 139 11.07 -24.73 19.58
C PRO A 139 10.05 -25.75 19.06
N PHE A 140 9.25 -25.40 18.05
CA PHE A 140 8.30 -26.34 17.43
C PHE A 140 9.01 -27.48 16.72
N SER A 141 10.13 -27.19 16.03
CA SER A 141 10.94 -28.23 15.40
C SER A 141 11.62 -29.14 16.42
N ALA A 142 12.11 -28.59 17.53
CA ALA A 142 12.73 -29.38 18.60
C ALA A 142 11.71 -30.30 19.31
N ALA A 143 10.50 -29.80 19.56
CA ALA A 143 9.41 -30.59 20.15
C ALA A 143 8.93 -31.71 19.22
N TYR A 144 8.82 -31.44 17.91
CA TYR A 144 8.45 -32.47 16.92
C TYR A 144 9.52 -33.58 16.83
N ASN A 145 10.80 -33.20 16.79
CA ASN A 145 11.92 -34.16 16.73
C ASN A 145 12.14 -34.93 18.04
N TRP A 146 11.59 -34.48 19.17
CA TRP A 146 11.63 -35.22 20.44
C TRP A 146 10.47 -36.23 20.56
N TRP A 147 9.37 -35.98 19.85
CA TRP A 147 8.17 -36.83 19.87
C TRP A 147 8.21 -37.99 18.86
N HIS A 148 9.05 -37.89 17.82
CA HIS A 148 9.37 -38.96 16.88
C HIS A 148 10.75 -39.53 17.13
#